data_AF-A0A1H3FCI7-F1
#
_entry.id   AF-A0A1H3FCI7-F1
#
_cell.length_a   1.000
_cell.length_b   1.000
_cell.length_c   1.000
_cell.angle_alpha   90.00
_cell.angle_beta   90.00
_cell.angle_gamma   90.00
#
_symmetry.space_group_name_H-M   'P 1'
#
loop_
_entity.id
_entity.type
_entity.pdbx_description
1 polymer ?
#
loop_
_entity_poly.entity_id
_entity_poly.type
_entity_poly.pdbx_seq_one_letter_code
_entity_poly.pdbx_strand_id
1 'polypeptide(L)' 'MLNKDYTNELLGLEGVEVTKIDRKEAAIHIHLQMERKPHICPSCHTQTTCIHDYRTQKVLDGAIRHQAMVLLI' A
#
# COMPACT_ATOMS: atom_id res chain seq x y z
N MET A 1 27.33 8.69 -7.66
CA MET A 1 26.94 7.32 -7.26
C MET A 1 25.45 7.37 -6.93
N LEU A 2 24.63 6.58 -7.62
CA LEU A 2 23.20 6.49 -7.30
C LEU A 2 23.08 5.68 -6.00
N ASN A 3 22.62 6.29 -4.92
CA ASN A 3 22.33 5.53 -3.70
C ASN A 3 21.24 4.52 -4.03
N LYS A 4 21.51 3.24 -3.75
CA LYS A 4 20.50 2.20 -3.83
C LYS A 4 19.46 2.46 -2.73
N ASP A 5 18.21 2.58 -3.14
CA ASP A 5 17.09 2.65 -2.22
C ASP A 5 16.70 1.22 -1.82
N TYR A 6 16.90 0.89 -0.54
CA TYR A 6 16.58 -0.42 0.04
C TYR A 6 15.26 -0.42 0.78
N THR A 7 14.45 0.65 0.68
CA THR A 7 13.21 0.78 1.44
C THR A 7 12.23 -0.35 1.13
N ASN A 8 12.12 -0.76 -0.14
CA ASN A 8 11.26 -1.88 -0.55
C ASN A 8 11.77 -3.23 -0.03
N GLU A 9 13.08 -3.47 -0.05
CA GLU A 9 13.70 -4.70 0.47
C GLU A 9 13.56 -4.79 2.00
N LEU A 10 13.76 -3.66 2.70
CA LEU A 10 13.61 -3.56 4.15
C LEU A 10 12.17 -3.81 4.61
N LEU A 11 11.18 -3.31 3.86
CA LEU A 11 9.77 -3.45 4.19
C LEU A 11 9.14 -4.72 3.61
N GLY A 12 9.81 -5.42 2.69
CA GLY A 12 9.28 -6.58 1.98
C GLY A 12 8.09 -6.24 1.07
N LEU A 13 8.03 -5.01 0.57
CA LEU A 13 6.91 -4.47 -0.20
C LEU A 13 7.36 -4.14 -1.62
N GLU A 14 7.03 -4.99 -2.58
CA GLU A 14 7.34 -4.80 -4.01
C GLU A 14 6.08 -4.47 -4.82
N GLY A 15 6.19 -3.52 -5.75
CA GLY A 15 5.09 -3.15 -6.65
C GLY A 15 3.93 -2.40 -5.99
N VAL A 16 4.17 -1.79 -4.83
CA VAL A 16 3.25 -0.84 -4.18
C VAL A 16 3.72 0.60 -4.36
N GLU A 17 2.76 1.49 -4.53
CA GLU A 17 2.96 2.93 -4.58
C GLU A 17 2.26 3.59 -3.40
N VAL A 18 2.89 4.63 -2.82
CA VAL A 18 2.28 5.41 -1.75
C VAL A 18 1.26 6.37 -2.35
N THR A 19 -0.02 6.21 -2.03
CA THR A 19 -1.09 7.07 -2.52
C THR A 19 -1.39 8.23 -1.58
N LYS A 20 -1.22 8.01 -0.26
CA LYS A 20 -1.53 9.03 0.75
C LYS A 20 -0.75 8.80 2.04
N ILE A 21 -0.35 9.89 2.71
CA ILE A 21 0.26 9.85 4.04
C ILE A 21 -0.57 10.72 4.97
N ASP A 22 -1.13 10.12 6.02
CA ASP A 22 -1.90 10.80 7.06
C ASP A 22 -1.11 10.75 8.38
N ARG A 23 -0.69 11.92 8.88
CA ARG A 23 -0.04 12.02 10.20
C ARG A 23 -1.11 12.27 11.26
N LYS A 24 -1.31 11.29 12.15
CA LYS A 24 -2.13 11.43 13.35
C LYS A 24 -1.23 11.65 14.57
N GLU A 25 -1.83 12.12 15.66
CA GLU A 25 -1.10 12.43 16.90
C GLU A 25 -0.32 11.24 17.46
N ALA A 26 -0.85 10.02 17.33
CA ALA A 26 -0.24 8.80 17.84
C ALA A 26 0.51 7.96 16.77
N ALA A 27 0.15 8.13 15.48
CA ALA A 27 0.66 7.27 14.42
C ALA A 27 0.66 7.94 13.04
N ILE A 28 1.59 7.53 12.20
CA ILE A 28 1.63 7.85 10.77
C ILE A 28 0.94 6.72 10.02
N HIS A 29 -0.15 7.02 9.34
CA HIS A 29 -0.81 6.09 8.42
C HIS A 29 -0.30 6.33 7.01
N ILE A 30 0.24 5.29 6.38
CA ILE A 30 0.72 5.32 5.01
C ILE A 30 -0.20 4.43 4.20
N HIS A 31 -0.96 5.04 3.30
CA HIS A 31 -1.82 4.33 2.36
C HIS A 31 -1.01 3.97 1.12
N LEU A 32 -1.06 2.70 0.79
CA LEU A 32 -0.38 2.05 -0.29
C LEU A 32 -1.42 1.56 -1.29
N GLN A 33 -1.05 1.51 -2.57
CA GLN A 33 -1.86 0.89 -3.60
C GLN A 33 -0.96 0.04 -4.48
N MET A 34 -1.41 -1.17 -4.80
CA MET A 34 -0.77 -2.01 -5.81
C MET A 34 -1.29 -1.65 -7.20
N GLU A 35 -0.42 -1.80 -8.21
CA GLU A 35 -0.84 -1.66 -9.60
C GLU A 35 -1.95 -2.67 -9.92
N ARG A 36 -3.10 -2.16 -10.39
CA ARG A 36 -4.26 -3.01 -10.70
C ARG A 36 -4.05 -3.68 -12.04
N LYS A 37 -3.94 -5.01 -12.02
CA LYS A 37 -3.89 -5.81 -13.24
C LYS A 37 -5.31 -5.99 -13.82
N PRO A 38 -5.49 -5.86 -15.15
CA PRO A 38 -6.76 -6.16 -15.77
C PRO A 38 -7.12 -7.62 -15.53
N HIS A 39 -8.37 -7.85 -15.17
CA HIS A 39 -8.92 -9.17 -14.88
C HIS A 39 -10.31 -9.31 -15.52
N ILE A 40 -10.82 -10.53 -15.56
CA ILE A 40 -12.16 -10.81 -16.08
C ILE A 40 -13.17 -10.64 -14.95
N CYS A 41 -14.19 -9.82 -15.17
CA CYS A 41 -15.27 -9.66 -14.21
C CYS A 41 -16.07 -10.98 -14.09
N PRO A 42 -16.26 -11.56 -12.89
CA PRO A 42 -17.01 -12.80 -12.72
C PRO A 42 -18.51 -12.65 -13.01
N SER A 43 -19.04 -11.42 -13.04
CA SER A 43 -20.47 -11.14 -13.29
C SER A 43 -20.76 -10.93 -14.78
N CYS A 44 -20.02 -10.03 -15.46
CA CYS A 44 -20.28 -9.66 -16.85
C CYS A 44 -19.27 -10.23 -17.87
N HIS A 45 -18.23 -10.91 -17.42
CA HIS A 45 -17.17 -11.52 -18.25
C HIS A 45 -16.35 -10.53 -19.11
N THR A 46 -16.55 -9.23 -18.92
CA THR A 46 -15.76 -8.19 -19.57
C THR A 46 -14.43 -7.99 -18.84
N GLN A 47 -13.38 -7.67 -19.59
CA GLN A 47 -12.11 -7.23 -19.03
C GLN A 47 -12.31 -5.91 -18.27
N THR A 48 -11.90 -5.88 -17.01
CA THR A 48 -12.03 -4.72 -16.14
C THR A 48 -10.81 -4.57 -15.24
N THR A 49 -10.55 -3.35 -14.80
CA THR A 49 -9.62 -3.04 -13.71
C THR A 49 -10.37 -2.68 -12.43
N CYS A 50 -11.71 -2.66 -12.46
CA CYS A 50 -12.56 -2.33 -11.34
C CYS A 50 -12.68 -3.54 -10.40
N ILE A 51 -12.18 -3.38 -9.18
CA ILE A 51 -12.33 -4.36 -8.10
C ILE A 51 -13.42 -3.83 -7.17
N HIS A 52 -14.33 -4.71 -6.74
CA HIS A 52 -15.36 -4.37 -5.74
C HIS A 52 -14.86 -4.49 -4.30
N ASP A 53 -13.55 -4.67 -4.09
CA ASP A 53 -12.94 -4.76 -2.77
C ASP A 53 -12.58 -3.35 -2.30
N TYR A 54 -13.34 -2.87 -1.33
CA TYR A 54 -13.20 -1.55 -0.70
C TYR A 54 -12.59 -1.65 0.70
N ARG A 55 -12.09 -2.83 1.10
CA ARG A 55 -11.57 -3.02 2.46
C ARG A 55 -10.11 -2.57 2.55
N THR A 56 -9.87 -1.59 3.40
CA THR A 56 -8.50 -1.24 3.80
C THR A 56 -7.95 -2.25 4.80
N GLN A 57 -6.76 -2.79 4.57
CA GLN A 57 -6.08 -3.74 5.43
C GLN A 57 -4.80 -3.16 6.03
N LYS A 58 -4.57 -3.42 7.33
CA LYS A 58 -3.29 -3.10 7.98
C LYS A 58 -2.28 -4.21 7.68
N VAL A 59 -1.15 -3.85 7.07
CA VAL A 59 -0.17 -4.83 6.59
C VAL A 59 1.06 -4.88 7.49
N LEU A 60 1.45 -3.75 8.07
CA LEU A 60 2.58 -3.66 8.98
C LEU A 60 2.29 -2.61 10.05
N ASP A 61 2.66 -2.94 11.29
CA ASP A 61 2.73 -2.01 12.41
C ASP A 61 4.19 -1.92 12.87
N GLY A 62 4.74 -0.72 12.91
CA GLY A 62 6.13 -0.46 13.27
C GLY A 62 6.28 0.89 13.94
N ALA A 63 7.52 1.34 14.18
CA ALA A 63 7.78 2.68 14.70
C ALA A 63 8.86 3.39 13.88
N ILE A 64 8.59 4.64 13.52
CA ILE A 64 9.55 5.53 12.88
C ILE A 64 9.65 6.80 13.72
N ARG A 65 10.87 7.16 14.13
CA ARG A 65 11.17 8.43 14.86
C ARG A 65 10.26 8.67 16.07
N HIS A 66 10.04 7.64 16.89
CA HIS A 66 9.19 7.65 18.09
C HIS A 66 7.67 7.76 17.85
N GLN A 67 7.20 7.62 16.61
CA GLN A 67 5.78 7.53 16.28
C GLN A 67 5.47 6.16 15.68
N ALA A 68 4.32 5.60 16.03
CA ALA A 68 3.84 4.37 15.41
C ALA A 68 3.63 4.61 13.90
N MET A 69 3.91 3.62 13.07
CA MET A 69 3.66 3.62 11.64
C MET A 69 2.73 2.47 11.32
N VAL A 70 1.65 2.77 10.58
CA VAL A 70 0.68 1.79 10.11
C VAL A 70 0.62 1.86 8.59
N LEU A 71 0.93 0.75 7.94
CA LEU A 71 0.78 0.60 6.49
C LEU A 71 -0.61 0.04 6.17
N LEU A 72 -1.32 0.73 5.27
CA LEU A 72 -2.70 0.44 4.87
C LEU A 72 -2.74 0.15 3.37
N ILE A 73 -3.24 -1.02 2.93
CA ILE A 73 -3.53 -1.32 1.51
C ILE A 73 -5.03 -1.39 1.26
#